data_AF-A0A9E6JVT6-F1
#
_entry.id   AF-A0A9E6JVT6-F1
#
_cell.length_a   1.000
_cell.length_b   1.000
_cell.length_c   1.000
_cell.angle_alpha   90.00
_cell.angle_beta   90.00
_cell.angle_gamma   90.00
#
_symmetry.space_group_name_H-M   'P 1'
#
loop_
_entity.id
_entity.type
_entity.pdbx_description
1 polymer ?
#
loop_
_entity_poly.entity_id
_entity_poly.type
_entity_poly.pdbx_seq_one_letter_code
_entity_poly.pdbx_strand_id
1 'polypeptide(L)'
;LKEIGAEVIATPGCESNVKEIYDKCWDIRKNRKDCIIFNQFDEFGNPCWHYNVTGDALEEVFNNIKGANSNFAAYISATGSAGTIAAGDFLRTKHPHIKVAASEAVQCPTLLMNGFGGHRIEGIGDKHVPWVHNVKNTDVVVAIDDEDCMRVFRLFNEKEGKDYLKSTGLDADFIESLNALGISGIANMLSAIKTAKLFEMTSDDVIITIATDSAVMYGSRLEEQTSEKGKYSQIQAIKDHEKCLFGTKTDYIKDLTYADKKMIHNLKYFTWVEQQAKEIEDLNQLWYDRKIWNDIFHQDAKLDEMISAFNDETGVLKNM
;
A
#
# COMPACT_ATOMS: atom_id res chain seq x y z
N LEU A 1 17.77 10.88 4.74
CA LEU A 1 17.57 11.99 3.77
C LEU A 1 18.65 13.07 3.86
N LYS A 2 18.80 13.78 4.99
CA LYS A 2 19.86 14.82 5.13
C LYS A 2 21.27 14.27 4.90
N GLU A 3 21.55 13.06 5.40
CA GLU A 3 22.86 12.40 5.25
C GLU A 3 23.24 12.06 3.80
N ILE A 4 22.27 11.87 2.92
CA ILE A 4 22.49 11.64 1.48
C ILE A 4 22.43 12.94 0.65
N GLY A 5 22.43 14.11 1.31
CA GLY A 5 22.45 15.42 0.65
C GLY A 5 21.09 15.91 0.14
N ALA A 6 19.98 15.32 0.56
CA ALA A 6 18.65 15.74 0.11
C ALA A 6 18.21 17.07 0.74
N GLU A 7 17.66 17.97 -0.08
CA GLU A 7 16.91 19.14 0.38
C GLU A 7 15.53 18.71 0.88
N VAL A 8 15.18 19.07 2.12
CA VAL A 8 13.88 18.71 2.73
C VAL A 8 13.01 19.95 2.83
N ILE A 9 11.91 19.95 2.08
CA ILE A 9 10.89 20.99 2.12
C ILE A 9 9.67 20.41 2.81
N ALA A 10 9.44 20.80 4.07
CA ALA A 10 8.24 20.39 4.80
C ALA A 10 7.01 21.20 4.35
N THR A 11 5.91 20.50 4.13
CA THR A 11 4.58 21.10 3.90
C THR A 11 3.74 20.97 5.16
N PRO A 12 2.81 21.92 5.44
CA PRO A 12 1.90 21.78 6.57
C PRO A 12 0.91 20.64 6.33
N GLY A 13 0.45 20.00 7.40
CA GLY A 13 -0.55 18.94 7.34
C GLY A 13 -0.21 17.75 8.23
N CYS A 14 -0.82 16.62 7.91
CA CYS A 14 -0.55 15.31 8.54
C CYS A 14 -0.14 14.30 7.46
N GLU A 15 0.02 13.04 7.85
CA GLU A 15 0.44 11.95 6.94
C GLU A 15 -0.32 11.92 5.62
N SER A 16 -1.65 12.06 5.67
CA SER A 16 -2.54 11.98 4.52
C SER A 16 -2.65 13.26 3.68
N ASN A 17 -1.80 14.27 3.89
CA ASN A 17 -1.87 15.56 3.19
C ASN A 17 -0.96 15.60 1.95
N VAL A 18 -1.51 15.21 0.79
CA VAL A 18 -0.78 15.30 -0.49
C VAL A 18 -1.07 16.59 -1.27
N LYS A 19 -2.20 17.27 -1.02
CA LYS A 19 -2.53 18.52 -1.73
C LYS A 19 -1.43 19.57 -1.56
N GLU A 20 -0.98 19.80 -0.34
CA GLU A 20 0.04 20.78 -0.02
C GLU A 20 1.39 20.45 -0.68
N ILE A 21 1.67 19.15 -0.87
CA ILE A 21 2.82 18.67 -1.64
C ILE A 21 2.67 19.05 -3.11
N TYR A 22 1.49 18.82 -3.72
CA TYR A 22 1.26 19.23 -5.10
C TYR A 22 1.38 20.74 -5.31
N ASP A 23 0.81 21.55 -4.41
CA ASP A 23 0.93 23.01 -4.47
C ASP A 23 2.41 23.44 -4.44
N LYS A 24 3.22 22.77 -3.61
CA LYS A 24 4.66 23.02 -3.55
C LYS A 24 5.39 22.53 -4.81
N CYS A 25 4.99 21.42 -5.40
CA CYS A 25 5.50 20.96 -6.68
C CYS A 25 5.20 21.96 -7.81
N TRP A 26 4.02 22.57 -7.85
CA TRP A 26 3.70 23.64 -8.80
C TRP A 26 4.59 24.87 -8.63
N ASP A 27 4.81 25.29 -7.37
CA ASP A 27 5.75 26.37 -7.04
C ASP A 27 7.17 26.05 -7.53
N ILE A 28 7.66 24.84 -7.31
CA ILE A 28 8.98 24.38 -7.79
C ILE A 28 9.04 24.40 -9.32
N ARG A 29 8.05 23.85 -10.04
CA ARG A 29 8.02 23.90 -11.53
C ARG A 29 8.04 25.32 -12.08
N LYS A 30 7.38 26.25 -11.38
CA LYS A 30 7.34 27.66 -11.77
C LYS A 30 8.69 28.34 -11.56
N ASN A 31 9.34 28.08 -10.43
CA ASN A 31 10.45 28.89 -9.93
C ASN A 31 11.84 28.24 -10.00
N ARG A 32 11.95 26.91 -10.21
CA ARG A 32 13.22 26.15 -10.31
C ARG A 32 13.24 25.34 -11.61
N LYS A 33 13.77 25.95 -12.67
CA LYS A 33 13.76 25.37 -14.03
C LYS A 33 14.71 24.20 -14.24
N ASP A 34 15.66 24.04 -13.33
CA ASP A 34 16.59 22.93 -13.22
C ASP A 34 15.99 21.71 -12.51
N CYS A 35 14.81 21.85 -11.89
CA CYS A 35 14.15 20.74 -11.20
C CYS A 35 13.18 19.97 -12.11
N ILE A 36 13.27 18.64 -12.05
CA ILE A 36 12.30 17.72 -12.62
C ILE A 36 11.53 17.08 -11.48
N ILE A 37 10.21 16.93 -11.62
CA ILE A 37 9.33 16.33 -10.62
C ILE A 37 8.86 14.97 -11.11
N PHE A 38 9.35 13.91 -10.49
CA PHE A 38 8.82 12.56 -10.64
C PHE A 38 7.64 12.38 -9.70
N ASN A 39 6.43 12.44 -10.24
CA ASN A 39 5.21 12.36 -9.44
C ASN A 39 4.70 10.91 -9.39
N GLN A 40 5.03 10.21 -8.32
CA GLN A 40 4.67 8.80 -8.14
C GLN A 40 3.15 8.50 -8.25
N PHE A 41 2.31 9.51 -8.10
CA PHE A 41 0.85 9.38 -8.14
C PHE A 41 0.28 9.44 -9.57
N ASP A 42 1.03 9.93 -10.56
CA ASP A 42 0.61 9.95 -11.98
C ASP A 42 1.59 9.35 -12.99
N GLU A 43 2.81 9.03 -12.58
CA GLU A 43 3.79 8.36 -13.44
C GLU A 43 3.53 6.85 -13.53
N PHE A 44 3.12 6.38 -14.71
CA PHE A 44 2.79 4.96 -14.94
C PHE A 44 3.98 4.02 -14.81
N GLY A 45 5.22 4.51 -14.84
CA GLY A 45 6.40 3.69 -14.50
C GLY A 45 6.30 3.03 -13.12
N ASN A 46 5.62 3.70 -12.17
CA ASN A 46 5.36 3.18 -10.83
C ASN A 46 4.54 1.86 -10.84
N PRO A 47 3.27 1.84 -11.27
CA PRO A 47 2.52 0.58 -11.33
C PRO A 47 3.07 -0.42 -12.36
N CYS A 48 3.74 0.01 -13.43
CA CYS A 48 4.35 -0.91 -14.40
C CYS A 48 5.46 -1.77 -13.78
N TRP A 49 6.26 -1.20 -12.88
CA TRP A 49 7.24 -1.99 -12.11
C TRP A 49 6.54 -3.08 -11.29
N HIS A 50 5.47 -2.72 -10.58
CA HIS A 50 4.77 -3.66 -9.71
C HIS A 50 3.97 -4.71 -10.49
N TYR A 51 3.43 -4.37 -11.65
CA TYR A 51 2.82 -5.33 -12.55
C TYR A 51 3.83 -6.39 -13.00
N ASN A 52 4.97 -5.96 -13.56
CA ASN A 52 5.92 -6.86 -14.22
C ASN A 52 6.87 -7.57 -13.25
N VAL A 53 7.31 -6.91 -12.18
CA VAL A 53 8.33 -7.42 -11.26
C VAL A 53 7.69 -7.95 -9.98
N THR A 54 6.92 -7.12 -9.28
CA THR A 54 6.31 -7.54 -8.01
C THR A 54 5.25 -8.62 -8.24
N GLY A 55 4.42 -8.49 -9.28
CA GLY A 55 3.43 -9.50 -9.64
C GLY A 55 4.04 -10.88 -9.91
N ASP A 56 5.13 -10.92 -10.68
CA ASP A 56 5.85 -12.16 -11.00
C ASP A 56 6.51 -12.78 -9.75
N ALA A 57 7.15 -11.96 -8.91
CA ALA A 57 7.73 -12.42 -7.66
C ALA A 57 6.68 -13.01 -6.70
N LEU A 58 5.48 -12.42 -6.62
CA LEU A 58 4.39 -12.95 -5.80
C LEU A 58 3.86 -14.28 -6.34
N GLU A 59 3.83 -14.44 -7.67
CA GLU A 59 3.49 -15.71 -8.30
C GLU A 59 4.53 -16.79 -8.01
N GLU A 60 5.82 -16.46 -8.02
CA GLU A 60 6.89 -17.37 -7.61
C GLU A 60 6.73 -17.79 -6.14
N VAL A 61 6.49 -16.83 -5.24
CA VAL A 61 6.23 -17.11 -3.81
C VAL A 61 5.04 -18.05 -3.65
N PHE A 62 3.92 -17.77 -4.31
CA PHE A 62 2.74 -18.65 -4.28
C PHE A 62 3.09 -20.07 -4.75
N ASN A 63 3.79 -20.19 -5.88
CA ASN A 63 4.18 -21.49 -6.43
C ASN A 63 5.12 -22.28 -5.51
N ASN A 64 5.93 -21.61 -4.70
CA ASN A 64 6.83 -22.25 -3.74
C ASN A 64 6.12 -22.74 -2.46
N ILE A 65 5.00 -22.12 -2.07
CA ILE A 65 4.29 -22.45 -0.82
C ILE A 65 2.99 -23.23 -1.02
N LYS A 66 2.46 -23.28 -2.25
CA LYS A 66 1.15 -23.87 -2.52
C LYS A 66 1.12 -25.37 -2.24
N GLY A 67 0.06 -25.81 -1.56
CA GLY A 67 -0.31 -27.23 -1.45
C GLY A 67 -1.10 -27.71 -2.67
N ALA A 68 -1.47 -29.00 -2.66
CA ALA A 68 -2.16 -29.64 -3.79
C ALA A 68 -3.51 -28.98 -4.14
N ASN A 69 -4.22 -28.45 -3.14
CA ASN A 69 -5.53 -27.82 -3.29
C ASN A 69 -5.48 -26.29 -3.19
N SER A 70 -4.29 -25.72 -3.05
CA SER A 70 -4.15 -24.29 -2.78
C SER A 70 -4.58 -23.44 -3.96
N ASN A 71 -5.38 -22.42 -3.68
CA ASN A 71 -5.81 -21.39 -4.60
C ASN A 71 -5.22 -20.04 -4.16
N PHE A 72 -4.70 -19.24 -5.10
CA PHE A 72 -4.31 -17.87 -4.78
C PHE A 72 -5.57 -17.00 -4.74
N ALA A 73 -6.19 -16.96 -3.57
CA ALA A 73 -7.55 -16.45 -3.39
C ALA A 73 -7.61 -14.92 -3.28
N ALA A 74 -6.62 -14.28 -2.65
CA ALA A 74 -6.58 -12.83 -2.53
C ALA A 74 -5.17 -12.25 -2.48
N TYR A 75 -5.05 -11.05 -3.04
CA TYR A 75 -3.90 -10.17 -2.90
C TYR A 75 -4.33 -8.87 -2.22
N ILE A 76 -3.65 -8.49 -1.14
CA ILE A 76 -3.92 -7.27 -0.39
C ILE A 76 -2.74 -6.31 -0.53
N SER A 77 -3.06 -5.05 -0.80
CA SER A 77 -2.07 -3.98 -0.77
C SER A 77 -2.70 -2.71 -0.23
N ALA A 78 -2.05 -2.12 0.77
CA ALA A 78 -2.38 -0.80 1.23
C ALA A 78 -2.07 0.24 0.14
N THR A 79 -2.91 1.28 0.08
CA THR A 79 -2.87 2.24 -1.01
C THR A 79 -2.34 3.60 -0.54
N GLY A 80 -1.10 3.89 -0.88
CA GLY A 80 -0.55 5.25 -0.99
C GLY A 80 -0.59 5.70 -2.44
N SER A 81 0.53 5.55 -3.16
CA SER A 81 0.61 5.85 -4.61
C SER A 81 -0.19 4.92 -5.53
N ALA A 82 -0.65 3.78 -5.00
CA ALA A 82 -1.30 2.70 -5.74
C ALA A 82 -0.42 2.02 -6.82
N GLY A 83 0.91 2.14 -6.71
CA GLY A 83 1.85 1.34 -7.50
C GLY A 83 1.75 -0.14 -7.18
N THR A 84 2.01 -0.51 -5.92
CA THR A 84 2.10 -1.91 -5.46
C THR A 84 0.84 -2.73 -5.70
N ILE A 85 -0.35 -2.11 -5.63
CA ILE A 85 -1.61 -2.82 -5.88
C ILE A 85 -1.75 -3.28 -7.34
N ALA A 86 -1.00 -2.68 -8.28
CA ALA A 86 -0.98 -3.08 -9.69
C ALA A 86 -0.36 -4.48 -9.91
N ALA A 87 0.34 -5.04 -8.92
CA ALA A 87 0.71 -6.46 -8.96
C ALA A 87 -0.54 -7.36 -9.06
N GLY A 88 -1.68 -6.93 -8.49
CA GLY A 88 -2.96 -7.61 -8.63
C GLY A 88 -3.49 -7.65 -10.08
N ASP A 89 -3.10 -6.68 -10.92
CA ASP A 89 -3.47 -6.68 -12.35
C ASP A 89 -2.73 -7.79 -13.09
N PHE A 90 -1.46 -8.03 -12.77
CA PHE A 90 -0.70 -9.17 -13.29
C PHE A 90 -1.25 -10.48 -12.75
N LEU A 91 -1.44 -10.59 -11.44
CA LEU A 91 -1.91 -11.82 -10.80
C LEU A 91 -3.26 -12.27 -11.36
N ARG A 92 -4.17 -11.35 -11.70
CA ARG A 92 -5.45 -11.70 -12.33
C ARG A 92 -5.30 -12.37 -13.70
N THR A 93 -4.21 -12.09 -14.44
CA THR A 93 -3.94 -12.79 -15.71
C THR A 93 -3.59 -14.28 -15.52
N LYS A 94 -3.09 -14.64 -14.33
CA LYS A 94 -2.73 -16.01 -13.93
C LYS A 94 -3.83 -16.69 -13.13
N HIS A 95 -4.48 -15.93 -12.24
CA HIS A 95 -5.54 -16.34 -11.33
C HIS A 95 -6.78 -15.46 -11.53
N PRO A 96 -7.64 -15.75 -12.54
CA PRO A 96 -8.74 -14.86 -12.92
C PRO A 96 -9.76 -14.55 -11.81
N HIS A 97 -9.85 -15.42 -10.81
CA HIS A 97 -10.78 -15.32 -9.68
C HIS A 97 -10.18 -14.67 -8.43
N ILE A 98 -8.91 -14.25 -8.46
CA ILE A 98 -8.26 -13.59 -7.33
C ILE A 98 -9.03 -12.34 -6.91
N LYS A 99 -9.16 -12.14 -5.59
CA LYS A 99 -9.67 -10.90 -5.01
C LYS A 99 -8.52 -9.93 -4.77
N VAL A 100 -8.59 -8.75 -5.38
CA VAL A 100 -7.61 -7.68 -5.12
C VAL A 100 -8.20 -6.70 -4.14
N ALA A 101 -7.61 -6.59 -2.94
CA ALA A 101 -8.09 -5.71 -1.88
C ALA A 101 -7.18 -4.50 -1.68
N ALA A 102 -7.78 -3.30 -1.71
CA ALA A 102 -7.14 -2.05 -1.34
C ALA A 102 -7.31 -1.81 0.15
N SER A 103 -6.20 -1.71 0.88
CA SER A 103 -6.21 -1.36 2.30
C SER A 103 -6.03 0.16 2.50
N GLU A 104 -6.85 0.76 3.37
CA GLU A 104 -6.76 2.17 3.75
C GLU A 104 -7.00 2.37 5.27
N ALA A 105 -6.93 3.61 5.75
CA ALA A 105 -7.19 3.94 7.15
C ALA A 105 -8.67 4.29 7.38
N VAL A 106 -9.27 3.81 8.48
CA VAL A 106 -10.64 4.23 8.90
C VAL A 106 -10.71 5.72 9.16
N GLN A 107 -9.62 6.32 9.67
CA GLN A 107 -9.52 7.74 9.95
C GLN A 107 -9.39 8.60 8.68
N CYS A 108 -9.04 8.00 7.53
CA CYS A 108 -9.07 8.67 6.23
C CYS A 108 -9.64 7.73 5.14
N PRO A 109 -10.95 7.42 5.18
CA PRO A 109 -11.57 6.37 4.38
C PRO A 109 -11.96 6.92 2.99
N THR A 110 -10.96 7.27 2.20
CA THR A 110 -11.13 7.92 0.89
C THR A 110 -11.81 7.01 -0.12
N LEU A 111 -11.43 5.73 -0.20
CA LEU A 111 -12.02 4.76 -1.11
C LEU A 111 -13.36 4.24 -0.60
N LEU A 112 -13.48 3.99 0.71
CA LEU A 112 -14.65 3.36 1.32
C LEU A 112 -15.83 4.33 1.46
N MET A 113 -15.57 5.60 1.82
CA MET A 113 -16.60 6.56 2.21
C MET A 113 -16.51 7.91 1.49
N ASN A 114 -15.63 8.05 0.49
CA ASN A 114 -15.28 9.37 -0.06
C ASN A 114 -14.83 10.34 1.05
N GLY A 115 -14.19 9.79 2.09
CA GLY A 115 -13.85 10.48 3.33
C GLY A 115 -12.46 11.10 3.32
N PHE A 116 -12.20 11.90 4.35
CA PHE A 116 -10.93 12.58 4.61
C PHE A 116 -10.64 12.57 6.12
N GLY A 117 -9.37 12.70 6.49
CA GLY A 117 -8.93 12.83 7.89
C GLY A 117 -7.44 12.59 8.02
N GLY A 118 -6.92 12.44 9.23
CA GLY A 118 -5.49 12.15 9.48
C GLY A 118 -5.35 10.83 10.22
N HIS A 119 -4.27 10.09 9.93
CA HIS A 119 -4.02 8.79 10.55
C HIS A 119 -2.54 8.57 10.87
N ARG A 120 -2.27 7.46 11.56
CA ARG A 120 -0.95 6.98 11.97
C ARG A 120 -0.46 5.75 11.21
N ILE A 121 -1.08 5.40 10.08
CA ILE A 121 -0.55 4.38 9.17
C ILE A 121 0.32 5.06 8.12
N GLU A 122 1.61 5.25 8.38
CA GLU A 122 2.49 5.96 7.42
C GLU A 122 2.65 5.20 6.09
N GLY A 123 2.70 5.97 5.01
CA GLY A 123 2.89 5.52 3.63
C GLY A 123 1.61 5.21 2.84
N ILE A 124 0.42 5.47 3.41
CA ILE A 124 -0.88 5.15 2.79
C ILE A 124 -1.91 6.28 3.01
N GLY A 125 -3.09 6.21 2.36
CA GLY A 125 -4.28 6.96 2.78
C GLY A 125 -4.26 8.48 2.50
N ASP A 126 -3.96 8.87 1.26
CA ASP A 126 -3.56 10.24 0.86
C ASP A 126 -4.67 11.27 0.56
N LYS A 127 -5.93 11.04 1.00
CA LYS A 127 -7.12 11.89 0.68
C LYS A 127 -7.44 12.05 -0.80
N HIS A 128 -6.82 11.27 -1.69
CA HIS A 128 -7.13 11.24 -3.11
C HIS A 128 -7.12 9.80 -3.63
N VAL A 129 -7.55 9.64 -4.88
CA VAL A 129 -7.32 8.42 -5.64
C VAL A 129 -6.20 8.71 -6.63
N PRO A 130 -5.04 8.02 -6.55
CA PRO A 130 -3.93 8.23 -7.47
C PRO A 130 -4.34 8.03 -8.93
N TRP A 131 -3.76 8.82 -9.84
CA TRP A 131 -4.07 8.73 -11.27
C TRP A 131 -3.75 7.33 -11.81
N VAL A 132 -2.64 6.77 -11.35
CA VAL A 132 -2.15 5.44 -11.73
C VAL A 132 -2.96 4.27 -11.18
N HIS A 133 -3.92 4.47 -10.28
CA HIS A 133 -4.67 3.37 -9.67
C HIS A 133 -5.69 2.76 -10.66
N ASN A 134 -5.51 1.49 -11.06
CA ASN A 134 -6.53 0.77 -11.83
C ASN A 134 -7.69 0.29 -10.94
N VAL A 135 -8.63 1.20 -10.64
CA VAL A 135 -9.77 0.93 -9.75
C VAL A 135 -10.68 -0.19 -10.27
N LYS A 136 -10.72 -0.46 -11.59
CA LYS A 136 -11.51 -1.58 -12.14
C LYS A 136 -11.05 -2.93 -11.59
N ASN A 137 -9.75 -3.03 -11.31
CA ASN A 137 -9.12 -4.26 -10.86
C ASN A 137 -9.23 -4.48 -9.35
N THR A 138 -9.61 -3.45 -8.58
CA THR A 138 -9.88 -3.54 -7.14
C THR A 138 -11.23 -4.18 -6.89
N ASP A 139 -11.28 -5.29 -6.16
CA ASP A 139 -12.53 -5.96 -5.78
C ASP A 139 -13.01 -5.56 -4.39
N VAL A 140 -12.09 -5.25 -3.48
CA VAL A 140 -12.43 -5.02 -2.07
C VAL A 140 -11.75 -3.76 -1.59
N VAL A 141 -12.44 -2.96 -0.79
CA VAL A 141 -11.82 -1.92 0.04
C VAL A 141 -11.91 -2.36 1.48
N VAL A 142 -10.78 -2.31 2.18
CA VAL A 142 -10.67 -2.68 3.59
C VAL A 142 -10.07 -1.49 4.34
N ALA A 143 -10.82 -0.89 5.25
CA ALA A 143 -10.30 0.16 6.11
C ALA A 143 -9.93 -0.42 7.49
N ILE A 144 -8.74 -0.04 7.95
CA ILE A 144 -8.17 -0.47 9.23
C ILE A 144 -8.04 0.74 10.16
N ASP A 145 -8.40 0.55 11.42
CA ASP A 145 -8.19 1.54 12.47
C ASP A 145 -6.69 1.69 12.73
N ASP A 146 -6.15 2.90 12.57
CA ASP A 146 -4.73 3.17 12.80
C ASP A 146 -4.28 2.83 14.23
N GLU A 147 -5.16 2.93 15.21
CA GLU A 147 -4.90 2.58 16.60
C GLU A 147 -4.64 1.08 16.76
N ASP A 148 -5.34 0.23 16.00
CA ASP A 148 -5.10 -1.21 16.01
C ASP A 148 -3.73 -1.54 15.38
N CYS A 149 -3.33 -0.81 14.34
CA CYS A 149 -1.99 -0.94 13.76
C CYS A 149 -0.90 -0.55 14.77
N MET A 150 -1.07 0.58 15.46
CA MET A 150 -0.12 1.05 16.47
C MET A 150 -0.02 0.11 17.67
N ARG A 151 -1.14 -0.48 18.12
CA ARG A 151 -1.18 -1.47 19.20
C ARG A 151 -0.41 -2.74 18.83
N VAL A 152 -0.67 -3.28 17.64
CA VAL A 152 0.05 -4.45 17.13
C VAL A 152 1.53 -4.12 16.91
N PHE A 153 1.84 -2.89 16.48
CA PHE A 153 3.22 -2.44 16.32
C PHE A 153 4.00 -2.47 17.65
N ARG A 154 3.38 -2.02 18.76
CA ARG A 154 3.96 -2.17 20.10
C ARG A 154 4.08 -3.64 20.52
N LEU A 155 3.04 -4.46 20.26
CA LEU A 155 3.03 -5.90 20.57
C LEU A 155 4.20 -6.64 19.89
N PHE A 156 4.54 -6.30 18.65
CA PHE A 156 5.59 -6.97 17.87
C PHE A 156 7.00 -6.47 18.22
N ASN A 157 7.15 -5.24 18.70
CA ASN A 157 8.46 -4.59 18.84
C ASN A 157 8.89 -4.32 20.28
N GLU A 158 7.97 -4.20 21.24
CA GLU A 158 8.33 -4.02 22.65
C GLU A 158 8.56 -5.34 23.39
N LYS A 159 9.46 -5.31 24.36
CA LYS A 159 9.93 -6.50 25.09
C LYS A 159 8.78 -7.27 25.72
N GLU A 160 7.87 -6.58 26.41
CA GLU A 160 6.74 -7.19 27.10
C GLU A 160 5.75 -7.84 26.12
N GLY A 161 5.65 -7.31 24.90
CA GLY A 161 4.88 -7.90 23.81
C GLY A 161 5.48 -9.21 23.33
N LYS A 162 6.79 -9.19 23.01
CA LYS A 162 7.55 -10.38 22.61
C LYS A 162 7.56 -11.48 23.68
N ASP A 163 7.74 -11.11 24.96
CA ASP A 163 7.71 -12.05 26.08
C ASP A 163 6.33 -12.73 26.20
N TYR A 164 5.25 -11.97 26.00
CA TYR A 164 3.91 -12.53 25.97
C TYR A 164 3.67 -13.44 24.76
N LEU A 165 4.04 -13.04 23.54
CA LEU A 165 3.94 -13.90 22.36
C LEU A 165 4.72 -15.21 22.52
N LYS A 166 5.89 -15.16 23.16
CA LYS A 166 6.65 -16.36 23.51
C LYS A 166 5.88 -17.26 24.49
N SER A 167 5.16 -16.66 25.45
CA SER A 167 4.34 -17.41 26.40
C SER A 167 3.13 -18.10 25.79
N THR A 168 2.68 -17.70 24.60
CA THR A 168 1.60 -18.39 23.85
C THR A 168 2.11 -19.60 23.06
N GLY A 169 3.42 -19.87 23.08
CA GLY A 169 4.05 -21.01 22.41
C GLY A 169 4.54 -20.72 20.99
N LEU A 170 4.54 -19.45 20.56
CA LEU A 170 5.14 -19.06 19.29
C LEU A 170 6.66 -19.21 19.31
N ASP A 171 7.22 -19.60 18.17
CA ASP A 171 8.65 -19.76 17.97
C ASP A 171 9.40 -18.42 18.09
N ALA A 172 10.60 -18.45 18.66
CA ALA A 172 11.38 -17.25 18.93
C ALA A 172 11.87 -16.56 17.64
N ASP A 173 12.26 -17.33 16.62
CA ASP A 173 12.74 -16.77 15.35
C ASP A 173 11.58 -16.13 14.60
N PHE A 174 10.38 -16.73 14.68
CA PHE A 174 9.16 -16.13 14.15
C PHE A 174 8.85 -14.79 14.85
N ILE A 175 8.88 -14.74 16.19
CA ILE A 175 8.62 -13.50 16.94
C ILE A 175 9.62 -12.40 16.57
N GLU A 176 10.90 -12.73 16.42
CA GLU A 176 11.91 -11.76 15.99
C GLU A 176 11.67 -11.27 14.56
N SER A 177 11.17 -12.11 13.66
CA SER A 177 10.83 -11.72 12.29
C SER A 177 9.65 -10.74 12.18
N LEU A 178 8.80 -10.62 13.22
CA LEU A 178 7.65 -9.70 13.21
C LEU A 178 8.06 -8.22 13.14
N ASN A 179 9.32 -7.89 13.47
CA ASN A 179 9.86 -6.53 13.28
C ASN A 179 9.97 -6.14 11.79
N ALA A 180 9.89 -7.10 10.86
CA ALA A 180 9.83 -6.84 9.43
C ALA A 180 8.49 -6.21 9.01
N LEU A 181 7.48 -6.22 9.89
CA LEU A 181 6.21 -5.53 9.66
C LEU A 181 6.24 -4.13 10.28
N GLY A 182 6.42 -3.13 9.42
CA GLY A 182 6.07 -1.74 9.70
C GLY A 182 4.56 -1.53 9.85
N ILE A 183 4.15 -0.29 10.11
CA ILE A 183 2.77 0.02 10.48
C ILE A 183 1.79 -0.27 9.32
N SER A 184 2.16 0.05 8.08
CA SER A 184 1.36 -0.28 6.90
C SER A 184 1.39 -1.78 6.56
N GLY A 185 2.48 -2.49 6.85
CA GLY A 185 2.55 -3.96 6.77
C GLY A 185 1.58 -4.64 7.74
N ILE A 186 1.44 -4.10 8.95
CA ILE A 186 0.43 -4.54 9.92
C ILE A 186 -0.99 -4.25 9.41
N ALA A 187 -1.25 -3.08 8.83
CA ALA A 187 -2.54 -2.76 8.23
C ALA A 187 -2.90 -3.78 7.13
N ASN A 188 -1.93 -4.13 6.28
CA ASN A 188 -2.04 -5.16 5.26
C ASN A 188 -2.39 -6.54 5.84
N MET A 189 -1.74 -6.94 6.94
CA MET A 189 -2.04 -8.20 7.64
C MET A 189 -3.47 -8.19 8.23
N LEU A 190 -3.88 -7.11 8.89
CA LEU A 190 -5.24 -6.97 9.43
C LEU A 190 -6.28 -6.99 8.31
N SER A 191 -5.97 -6.38 7.16
CA SER A 191 -6.81 -6.41 5.97
C SER A 191 -6.91 -7.81 5.37
N ALA A 192 -5.85 -8.61 5.40
CA ALA A 192 -5.88 -10.02 5.01
C ALA A 192 -6.82 -10.83 5.92
N ILE A 193 -6.75 -10.63 7.24
CA ILE A 193 -7.65 -11.28 8.22
C ILE A 193 -9.11 -10.91 7.95
N LYS A 194 -9.40 -9.60 7.72
CA LYS A 194 -10.76 -9.15 7.40
C LYS A 194 -11.27 -9.74 6.09
N THR A 195 -10.43 -9.79 5.07
CA THR A 195 -10.76 -10.33 3.75
C THR A 195 -11.06 -11.83 3.85
N ALA A 196 -10.23 -12.59 4.56
CA ALA A 196 -10.46 -14.01 4.82
C ALA A 196 -11.82 -14.25 5.48
N LYS A 197 -12.15 -13.46 6.52
CA LYS A 197 -13.42 -13.54 7.25
C LYS A 197 -14.62 -13.16 6.37
N LEU A 198 -14.51 -12.13 5.54
CA LEU A 198 -15.60 -11.67 4.67
C LEU A 198 -15.99 -12.72 3.63
N PHE A 199 -15.00 -13.40 3.04
CA PHE A 199 -15.23 -14.40 2.00
C PHE A 199 -15.25 -15.85 2.51
N GLU A 200 -15.28 -16.03 3.83
CA GLU A 200 -15.32 -17.36 4.47
C GLU A 200 -14.20 -18.30 3.97
N MET A 201 -13.01 -17.73 3.76
CA MET A 201 -11.86 -18.44 3.22
C MET A 201 -11.40 -19.58 4.13
N THR A 202 -10.88 -20.63 3.51
CA THR A 202 -10.50 -21.88 4.16
C THR A 202 -8.98 -22.08 4.17
N SER A 203 -8.51 -23.23 4.66
CA SER A 203 -7.09 -23.60 4.58
C SER A 203 -6.56 -23.78 3.14
N ASP A 204 -7.45 -23.91 2.16
CA ASP A 204 -7.07 -24.02 0.74
C ASP A 204 -6.87 -22.64 0.08
N ASP A 205 -7.32 -21.56 0.73
CA ASP A 205 -7.25 -20.21 0.20
C ASP A 205 -5.98 -19.48 0.69
N VAL A 206 -5.04 -19.27 -0.22
CA VAL A 206 -3.82 -18.54 0.05
C VAL A 206 -4.05 -17.06 -0.19
N ILE A 207 -3.73 -16.27 0.84
CA ILE A 207 -3.73 -14.82 0.79
C ILE A 207 -2.29 -14.33 0.84
N ILE A 208 -1.89 -13.47 -0.09
CA ILE A 208 -0.57 -12.83 -0.05
C ILE A 208 -0.75 -11.31 0.13
N THR A 209 0.10 -10.73 0.96
CA THR A 209 0.16 -9.30 1.21
C THR A 209 1.62 -8.85 1.35
N ILE A 210 1.86 -7.54 1.43
CA ILE A 210 3.21 -6.96 1.41
C ILE A 210 3.59 -6.40 2.78
N ALA A 211 4.74 -6.82 3.30
CA ALA A 211 5.47 -6.10 4.34
C ALA A 211 6.25 -4.96 3.67
N THR A 212 5.65 -3.78 3.63
CA THR A 212 6.11 -2.61 2.85
C THR A 212 7.45 -2.06 3.33
N ASP A 213 7.64 -2.02 4.65
CA ASP A 213 8.88 -1.64 5.31
C ASP A 213 8.93 -2.26 6.71
N SER A 214 10.05 -2.04 7.42
CA SER A 214 10.29 -2.62 8.75
C SER A 214 10.11 -1.60 9.87
N ALA A 215 9.97 -2.12 11.09
CA ALA A 215 9.87 -1.34 12.32
C ALA A 215 11.05 -0.37 12.55
N VAL A 216 12.20 -0.60 11.91
CA VAL A 216 13.40 0.25 11.99
C VAL A 216 13.08 1.70 11.62
N MET A 217 12.14 1.93 10.70
CA MET A 217 11.74 3.26 10.26
C MET A 217 10.89 4.04 11.28
N TYR A 218 10.39 3.36 12.32
CA TYR A 218 9.33 3.88 13.20
C TYR A 218 9.69 3.87 14.69
N GLY A 219 10.98 3.82 15.04
CA GLY A 219 11.42 3.81 16.44
C GLY A 219 10.87 5.00 17.26
N SER A 220 10.82 6.19 16.66
CA SER A 220 10.26 7.40 17.30
C SER A 220 8.76 7.28 17.61
N ARG A 221 8.02 6.41 16.90
CA ARG A 221 6.61 6.15 17.17
C ARG A 221 6.40 5.35 18.45
N LEU A 222 7.31 4.44 18.79
CA LEU A 222 7.26 3.73 20.07
C LEU A 222 7.51 4.67 21.25
N GLU A 223 8.44 5.61 21.09
CA GLU A 223 8.70 6.65 22.09
C GLU A 223 7.48 7.57 22.30
N GLU A 224 6.86 8.02 21.21
CA GLU A 224 5.62 8.81 21.23
C GLU A 224 4.49 8.03 21.94
N GLN A 225 4.25 6.78 21.54
CA GLN A 225 3.25 5.93 22.18
C GLN A 225 3.52 5.70 23.67
N THR A 226 4.79 5.59 24.06
CA THR A 226 5.17 5.46 25.47
C THR A 226 4.92 6.75 26.24
N SER A 227 5.18 7.91 25.64
CA SER A 227 4.90 9.22 26.24
C SER A 227 3.39 9.44 26.42
N GLU A 228 2.58 9.05 25.44
CA GLU A 228 1.13 9.27 25.45
C GLU A 228 0.38 8.27 26.32
N LYS A 229 0.75 6.99 26.26
CA LYS A 229 -0.03 5.88 26.83
C LYS A 229 0.69 5.15 27.97
N GLY A 230 1.92 5.55 28.26
CA GLY A 230 2.77 4.90 29.26
C GLY A 230 3.51 3.68 28.72
N LYS A 231 4.32 3.09 29.61
CA LYS A 231 5.13 1.90 29.32
C LYS A 231 4.25 0.72 28.91
N TYR A 232 4.71 -0.03 27.92
CA TYR A 232 4.03 -1.26 27.53
C TYR A 232 4.16 -2.30 28.65
N SER A 233 3.12 -3.10 28.80
CA SER A 233 3.06 -4.11 29.87
C SER A 233 2.51 -5.40 29.33
N GLN A 234 2.78 -6.50 30.01
CA GLN A 234 2.23 -7.80 29.63
C GLN A 234 0.69 -7.81 29.61
N ILE A 235 0.04 -7.05 30.51
CA ILE A 235 -1.43 -6.86 30.50
C ILE A 235 -1.87 -6.16 29.21
N GLN A 236 -1.11 -5.17 28.74
CA GLN A 236 -1.43 -4.46 27.51
C GLN A 236 -1.20 -5.35 26.28
N ALA A 237 -0.13 -6.17 26.27
CA ALA A 237 0.14 -7.15 25.24
C ALA A 237 -1.01 -8.15 25.05
N ILE A 238 -1.55 -8.69 26.16
CA ILE A 238 -2.73 -9.58 26.13
C ILE A 238 -3.94 -8.87 25.51
N LYS A 239 -4.22 -7.64 25.95
CA LYS A 239 -5.37 -6.86 25.44
C LYS A 239 -5.24 -6.59 23.95
N ASP A 240 -4.06 -6.21 23.48
CA ASP A 240 -3.84 -5.86 22.08
C ASP A 240 -3.87 -7.10 21.18
N HIS A 241 -3.33 -8.23 21.64
CA HIS A 241 -3.42 -9.49 20.90
C HIS A 241 -4.87 -9.97 20.73
N GLU A 242 -5.64 -10.00 21.82
CA GLU A 242 -7.04 -10.42 21.80
C GLU A 242 -7.90 -9.45 20.99
N LYS A 243 -7.74 -8.14 21.19
CA LYS A 243 -8.55 -7.13 20.50
C LYS A 243 -8.21 -7.06 19.00
N CYS A 244 -6.93 -6.83 18.68
CA CYS A 244 -6.54 -6.38 17.36
C CYS A 244 -6.34 -7.56 16.38
N LEU A 245 -5.92 -8.74 16.85
CA LEU A 245 -5.69 -9.91 15.99
C LEU A 245 -6.86 -10.91 16.02
N PHE A 246 -7.24 -11.43 17.19
CA PHE A 246 -8.35 -12.37 17.26
C PHE A 246 -9.71 -11.68 17.10
N GLY A 247 -9.85 -10.50 17.70
CA GLY A 247 -11.05 -9.68 17.70
C GLY A 247 -11.33 -8.94 16.39
N THR A 248 -10.49 -9.05 15.35
CA THR A 248 -10.73 -8.40 14.04
C THR A 248 -12.10 -8.80 13.48
N LYS A 249 -12.94 -7.82 13.13
CA LYS A 249 -14.28 -8.04 12.56
C LYS A 249 -14.32 -7.67 11.08
N THR A 250 -15.41 -7.99 10.41
CA THR A 250 -15.70 -7.56 9.04
C THR A 250 -16.40 -6.19 9.02
N ASP A 251 -15.99 -5.28 9.89
CA ASP A 251 -16.41 -3.88 9.88
C ASP A 251 -15.50 -3.07 8.94
N TYR A 252 -16.03 -1.97 8.40
CA TYR A 252 -15.33 -1.08 7.47
C TYR A 252 -14.67 -1.80 6.28
N ILE A 253 -15.35 -2.80 5.73
CA ILE A 253 -14.94 -3.55 4.54
C ILE A 253 -16.10 -3.57 3.53
N LYS A 254 -15.78 -3.52 2.23
CA LYS A 254 -16.78 -3.55 1.15
C LYS A 254 -16.30 -4.39 -0.04
N ASP A 255 -17.09 -5.40 -0.42
CA ASP A 255 -16.99 -6.06 -1.73
C ASP A 255 -17.60 -5.11 -2.79
N LEU A 256 -16.75 -4.61 -3.68
CA LEU A 256 -17.08 -3.53 -4.59
C LEU A 256 -17.87 -4.03 -5.80
N THR A 257 -19.05 -3.45 -5.98
CA THR A 257 -19.77 -3.57 -7.24
C THR A 257 -19.12 -2.72 -8.34
N TYR A 258 -19.53 -2.90 -9.59
CA TYR A 258 -19.12 -2.01 -10.68
C TYR A 258 -19.41 -0.53 -10.38
N ALA A 259 -20.56 -0.22 -9.75
CA ALA A 259 -20.94 1.14 -9.41
C ALA A 259 -20.00 1.74 -8.36
N ASP A 260 -19.58 0.94 -7.38
CA ASP A 260 -18.63 1.36 -6.36
C ASP A 260 -17.25 1.66 -6.97
N LYS A 261 -16.75 0.75 -7.83
CA LYS A 261 -15.50 0.97 -8.57
C LYS A 261 -15.58 2.24 -9.42
N LYS A 262 -16.73 2.51 -10.07
CA LYS A 262 -16.92 3.72 -10.88
C LYS A 262 -16.95 4.98 -10.01
N MET A 263 -17.60 4.93 -8.86
CA MET A 263 -17.63 6.03 -7.89
C MET A 263 -16.22 6.40 -7.45
N ILE A 264 -15.42 5.40 -7.03
CA ILE A 264 -14.03 5.61 -6.62
C ILE A 264 -13.19 6.18 -7.78
N HIS A 265 -13.32 5.62 -8.99
CA HIS A 265 -12.62 6.16 -10.17
C HIS A 265 -12.95 7.63 -10.42
N ASN A 266 -14.21 8.02 -10.28
CA ASN A 266 -14.64 9.39 -10.50
C ASN A 266 -14.08 10.38 -9.47
N LEU A 267 -13.67 9.92 -8.27
CA LEU A 267 -12.99 10.79 -7.29
C LEU A 267 -11.68 11.38 -7.83
N LYS A 268 -11.03 10.71 -8.79
CA LYS A 268 -9.85 11.23 -9.49
C LYS A 268 -10.10 12.60 -10.11
N TYR A 269 -11.34 12.93 -10.48
CA TYR A 269 -11.70 14.23 -11.06
C TYR A 269 -11.23 15.40 -10.19
N PHE A 270 -11.50 15.36 -8.89
CA PHE A 270 -11.24 16.49 -7.99
C PHE A 270 -9.76 16.77 -7.81
N THR A 271 -8.91 15.74 -7.79
CA THR A 271 -7.47 15.94 -7.68
C THR A 271 -6.87 16.21 -9.05
N TRP A 272 -7.16 15.38 -10.03
CA TRP A 272 -6.39 15.36 -11.26
C TRP A 272 -6.87 16.37 -12.30
N VAL A 273 -8.18 16.54 -12.44
CA VAL A 273 -8.75 17.49 -13.39
C VAL A 273 -8.76 18.89 -12.77
N GLU A 274 -9.43 19.04 -11.63
CA GLU A 274 -9.63 20.37 -11.02
C GLU A 274 -8.35 20.98 -10.43
N GLN A 275 -7.47 20.17 -9.82
CA GLN A 275 -6.29 20.69 -9.11
C GLN A 275 -4.98 20.50 -9.89
N GLN A 276 -4.81 19.38 -10.60
CA GLN A 276 -3.58 19.08 -11.35
C GLN A 276 -3.69 19.36 -12.86
N ALA A 277 -4.82 19.91 -13.33
CA ALA A 277 -5.04 20.33 -14.72
C ALA A 277 -4.81 19.23 -15.77
N LYS A 278 -5.19 17.98 -15.47
CA LYS A 278 -5.34 16.92 -16.47
C LYS A 278 -6.67 17.08 -17.21
N GLU A 279 -6.72 16.57 -18.43
CA GLU A 279 -7.94 16.62 -19.25
C GLU A 279 -8.96 15.57 -18.77
N ILE A 280 -10.25 15.92 -18.86
CA ILE A 280 -11.34 15.01 -18.47
C ILE A 280 -11.46 13.82 -19.43
N GLU A 281 -11.08 14.00 -20.69
CA GLU A 281 -11.00 12.96 -21.72
C GLU A 281 -10.04 11.84 -21.31
N ASP A 282 -8.87 12.19 -20.76
CA ASP A 282 -7.89 11.22 -20.28
C ASP A 282 -8.43 10.42 -19.10
N LEU A 283 -9.13 11.08 -18.17
CA LEU A 283 -9.77 10.42 -17.03
C LEU A 283 -10.84 9.42 -17.50
N ASN A 284 -11.61 9.80 -18.52
CA ASN A 284 -12.59 8.93 -19.14
C ASN A 284 -11.93 7.77 -19.89
N GLN A 285 -10.81 8.01 -20.57
CA GLN A 285 -10.07 6.96 -21.27
C GLN A 285 -9.63 5.85 -20.31
N LEU A 286 -9.07 6.20 -19.14
CA LEU A 286 -8.70 5.22 -18.10
C LEU A 286 -9.87 4.31 -17.66
N TRP A 287 -11.12 4.72 -17.87
CA TRP A 287 -12.30 3.91 -17.57
C TRP A 287 -12.95 3.26 -18.78
N TYR A 288 -13.01 3.90 -19.95
CA TYR A 288 -13.80 3.37 -21.07
C TYR A 288 -12.95 2.64 -22.11
N ASP A 289 -11.68 3.00 -22.24
CA ASP A 289 -10.77 2.26 -23.09
C ASP A 289 -10.45 0.91 -22.44
N ARG A 290 -10.69 -0.16 -23.19
CA ARG A 290 -10.48 -1.54 -22.72
C ARG A 290 -9.04 -2.00 -22.87
N LYS A 291 -8.24 -1.30 -23.68
CA LYS A 291 -6.84 -1.65 -23.96
C LYS A 291 -5.87 -0.83 -23.13
N ILE A 292 -6.25 0.38 -22.72
CA ILE A 292 -5.36 1.35 -22.04
C ILE A 292 -4.49 0.74 -20.94
N TRP A 293 -5.05 -0.02 -20.01
CA TRP A 293 -4.28 -0.61 -18.91
C TRP A 293 -3.32 -1.71 -19.38
N ASN A 294 -3.77 -2.54 -20.33
CA ASN A 294 -2.90 -3.54 -20.93
C ASN A 294 -1.74 -2.86 -21.67
N ASP A 295 -2.02 -1.84 -22.47
CA ASP A 295 -1.03 -1.08 -23.23
C ASP A 295 -0.09 -0.28 -22.31
N ILE A 296 -0.58 0.17 -21.14
CA ILE A 296 0.25 0.79 -20.11
C ILE A 296 1.23 -0.20 -19.51
N PHE A 297 0.76 -1.39 -19.09
CA PHE A 297 1.60 -2.36 -18.39
C PHE A 297 2.62 -3.07 -19.30
N HIS A 298 2.33 -3.21 -20.59
CA HIS A 298 3.20 -3.85 -21.59
C HIS A 298 4.10 -2.83 -22.32
N GLN A 299 4.75 -1.96 -21.55
CA GLN A 299 5.77 -1.01 -22.06
C GLN A 299 7.20 -1.44 -21.69
N ASP A 300 7.35 -2.55 -20.97
CA ASP A 300 8.59 -3.13 -20.46
C ASP A 300 9.68 -3.21 -21.54
N ALA A 301 9.40 -3.84 -22.69
CA ALA A 301 10.40 -3.99 -23.76
C ALA A 301 10.95 -2.64 -24.26
N LYS A 302 10.10 -1.61 -24.34
CA LYS A 302 10.52 -0.27 -24.76
C LYS A 302 11.32 0.43 -23.66
N LEU A 303 10.91 0.26 -22.40
CA LEU A 303 11.65 0.80 -21.26
C LEU A 303 13.04 0.16 -21.15
N ASP A 304 13.17 -1.15 -21.38
CA ASP A 304 14.45 -1.86 -21.39
C ASP A 304 15.39 -1.36 -22.49
N GLU A 305 14.86 -1.09 -23.68
CA GLU A 305 15.62 -0.45 -24.77
C GLU A 305 16.14 0.94 -24.34
N MET A 306 15.27 1.76 -23.74
CA MET A 306 15.63 3.10 -23.27
C MET A 306 16.66 3.06 -22.13
N ILE A 307 16.53 2.12 -21.20
CA ILE A 307 17.49 1.91 -20.09
C ILE A 307 18.85 1.48 -20.66
N SER A 308 18.86 0.56 -21.62
CA SER A 308 20.09 0.10 -22.28
C SER A 308 20.80 1.25 -23.00
N ALA A 309 20.05 2.05 -23.76
CA ALA A 309 20.60 3.24 -24.43
C ALA A 309 21.16 4.25 -23.42
N PHE A 310 20.45 4.54 -22.33
CA PHE A 310 20.93 5.42 -21.27
C PHE A 310 22.21 4.90 -20.60
N ASN A 311 22.27 3.61 -20.31
CA ASN A 311 23.45 2.97 -19.73
C ASN A 311 24.65 3.02 -20.68
N ASP A 312 24.42 2.88 -22.00
CA ASP A 312 25.45 3.02 -23.02
C ASP A 312 25.98 4.45 -23.14
N GLU A 313 25.09 5.45 -23.08
CA GLU A 313 25.44 6.88 -23.13
C GLU A 313 26.22 7.32 -21.89
N THR A 314 25.80 6.89 -20.70
CA THR A 314 26.48 7.21 -19.44
C THR A 314 27.77 6.42 -19.26
N GLY A 315 27.92 5.29 -19.96
CA GLY A 315 29.04 4.36 -19.81
C GLY A 315 29.07 3.68 -18.45
N VAL A 316 27.99 3.74 -17.66
CA VAL A 316 27.98 3.23 -16.27
C VAL A 316 28.30 1.74 -16.23
N LEU A 317 27.75 0.96 -17.16
CA LEU A 317 27.99 -0.48 -17.26
C LEU A 317 29.37 -0.84 -17.83
N LYS A 318 30.01 0.09 -18.56
CA LYS A 318 31.39 -0.10 -19.07
C LYS A 318 32.43 0.19 -17.99
N ASN A 319 32.03 0.88 -16.93
CA ASN A 319 32.88 1.29 -15.81
C ASN A 319 32.62 0.48 -14.51
N MET A 320 31.67 -0.46 -14.53
CA MET A 320 31.43 -1.45 -13.46
C MET A 320 32.23 -2.73 -13.73
#